data_AF-A0A162V4Y0-F1
#
_entry.id   AF-A0A162V4Y0-F1
#
_cell.length_a   1.000
_cell.length_b   1.000
_cell.length_c   1.000
_cell.angle_alpha   90.00
_cell.angle_beta   90.00
_cell.angle_gamma   90.00
#
_symmetry.space_group_name_H-M   'P 1'
#
loop_
_entity.id
_entity.type
_entity.pdbx_description
1 polymer ?
#
loop_
_entity_poly.entity_id
_entity_poly.type
_entity_poly.pdbx_seq_one_letter_code
_entity_poly.pdbx_strand_id
1 'polypeptide(L)'
;MWANNNHLELTSQGQKASGTQTHPLHYTWVFWFMHRNPREKITNYEESMKRIASFSSIEDFWAVYSHLRRPSDLPNISDYHLFKHGVRPVWEDEVNVNGGKWIVRLKKGLASRYWESLVLAIIGDQFDVNDEICGAVLSIRGSNDIVSVWNKTSSNGRINLKIRDTIKKTLGLPQDTIMEYKSHNDALRDNSSFHNTDVFR
;
A
#
# COMPACT_ATOMS: atom_id res chain seq x y z
N MET A 1 49.14 -61.00 18.92
CA MET A 1 48.56 -61.89 17.90
C MET A 1 47.12 -61.43 17.67
N TRP A 2 46.86 -60.92 16.47
CA TRP A 2 45.59 -60.70 15.73
C TRP A 2 44.44 -59.82 16.32
N ALA A 3 43.90 -59.02 15.40
CA ALA A 3 42.89 -57.97 15.52
C ALA A 3 41.46 -58.48 15.74
N ASN A 4 40.54 -57.58 16.13
CA ASN A 4 39.39 -57.31 15.26
C ASN A 4 38.73 -55.94 15.50
N ASN A 5 38.45 -55.28 14.38
CA ASN A 5 37.67 -54.06 14.21
C ASN A 5 36.25 -54.17 14.78
N ASN A 6 35.72 -53.09 15.33
CA ASN A 6 34.31 -52.75 15.12
C ASN A 6 34.15 -51.24 14.93
N HIS A 7 33.71 -50.94 13.72
CA HIS A 7 33.36 -49.65 13.14
C HIS A 7 32.18 -49.04 13.91
N LEU A 8 32.35 -47.87 14.51
CA LEU A 8 31.22 -47.08 15.02
C LEU A 8 30.55 -46.41 13.83
N GLU A 9 29.47 -47.00 13.33
CA GLU A 9 28.55 -46.33 12.42
C GLU A 9 27.85 -45.19 13.17
N LEU A 10 28.27 -43.96 12.87
CA LEU A 10 27.50 -42.76 13.16
C LEU A 10 26.25 -42.80 12.27
N THR A 11 25.10 -43.15 12.86
CA THR A 11 23.81 -42.94 12.22
C THR A 11 23.58 -41.43 12.08
N SER A 12 23.79 -40.94 10.86
CA SER A 12 23.35 -39.63 10.40
C SER A 12 21.81 -39.56 10.42
N GLN A 13 21.22 -39.24 11.56
CA GLN A 13 19.93 -38.58 11.57
C GLN A 13 20.16 -37.12 11.21
N GLY A 14 20.23 -36.85 9.91
CA GLY A 14 20.14 -35.50 9.39
C GLY A 14 18.80 -34.91 9.84
N GLN A 15 18.86 -33.93 10.74
CA GLN A 15 17.75 -33.03 10.99
C GLN A 15 17.36 -32.41 9.64
N LYS A 16 16.22 -32.83 9.09
CA LYS A 16 15.55 -32.06 8.05
C LYS A 16 15.26 -30.69 8.66
N ALA A 17 15.96 -29.66 8.20
CA ALA A 17 15.57 -28.28 8.46
C ALA A 17 14.07 -28.18 8.12
N SER A 18 13.24 -27.86 9.12
CA SER A 18 11.84 -27.59 8.90
C SER A 18 11.77 -26.44 7.89
N GLY A 19 11.20 -26.70 6.70
CA GLY A 19 10.99 -25.64 5.72
C GLY A 19 10.29 -24.47 6.40
N THR A 20 10.81 -23.25 6.20
CA THR A 20 10.22 -22.03 6.77
C THR A 20 8.75 -21.96 6.36
N GLN A 21 7.85 -22.12 7.33
CA GLN A 21 6.42 -21.94 7.13
C GLN A 21 6.17 -20.48 6.75
N THR A 22 5.53 -20.25 5.61
CA THR A 22 5.14 -18.91 5.13
C THR A 22 3.64 -18.70 5.32
N HIS A 23 3.24 -17.45 5.51
CA HIS A 23 1.84 -17.05 5.67
C HIS A 23 1.38 -16.31 4.41
N PRO A 24 0.63 -16.96 3.50
CA PRO A 24 0.22 -16.36 2.25
C PRO A 24 -0.78 -15.21 2.45
N LEU A 25 -0.65 -14.17 1.63
CA LEU A 25 -1.62 -13.08 1.52
C LEU A 25 -2.75 -13.48 0.57
N HIS A 26 -3.93 -12.84 0.72
CA HIS A 26 -5.04 -13.03 -0.22
C HIS A 26 -4.67 -12.61 -1.65
N TYR A 27 -3.92 -11.51 -1.78
CA TYR A 27 -3.47 -10.96 -3.06
C TYR A 27 -1.96 -10.75 -3.04
N THR A 28 -1.33 -10.81 -4.22
CA THR A 28 0.02 -10.29 -4.42
C THR A 28 -0.05 -8.77 -4.52
N TRP A 29 0.83 -8.09 -3.81
CA TRP A 29 0.92 -6.63 -3.80
C TRP A 29 2.26 -6.16 -4.34
N VAL A 30 2.30 -4.90 -4.81
CA VAL A 30 3.50 -4.28 -5.38
C VAL A 30 3.69 -2.89 -4.78
N PHE A 31 4.89 -2.66 -4.22
CA PHE A 31 5.32 -1.31 -3.83
C PHE A 31 5.94 -0.58 -5.01
N TRP A 32 5.61 0.70 -5.14
CA TRP A 32 6.25 1.64 -6.06
C TRP A 32 6.64 2.91 -5.31
N PHE A 33 7.63 3.62 -5.84
CA PHE A 33 8.10 4.89 -5.32
C PHE A 33 8.29 5.92 -6.42
N MET A 34 7.88 7.14 -6.13
CA MET A 34 8.14 8.31 -6.96
C MET A 34 8.73 9.41 -6.10
N HIS A 35 9.67 10.16 -6.66
CA HIS A 35 10.16 11.40 -6.09
C HIS A 35 10.41 12.40 -7.20
N ARG A 36 10.10 13.67 -6.94
CA ARG A 36 10.39 14.76 -7.87
C ARG A 36 10.92 15.97 -7.13
N ASN A 37 11.74 16.75 -7.82
CA ASN A 37 12.15 18.05 -7.33
C ASN A 37 10.98 19.05 -7.46
N PRO A 38 10.84 20.05 -6.57
CA PRO A 38 9.71 20.99 -6.59
C PRO A 38 9.48 21.76 -7.90
N ARG A 39 10.49 21.89 -8.75
CA ARG A 39 10.43 22.61 -10.03
C ARG A 39 10.34 21.70 -11.26
N GLU A 40 10.36 20.39 -11.03
CA GLU A 40 10.34 19.39 -12.08
C GLU A 40 8.91 19.14 -12.54
N LYS A 41 8.64 19.38 -13.83
CA LYS A 41 7.35 19.04 -14.43
C LYS A 41 7.30 17.54 -14.67
N ILE A 42 6.17 16.93 -14.33
CA ILE A 42 5.90 15.55 -14.69
C ILE A 42 5.50 15.55 -16.16
N THR A 43 6.34 14.99 -17.02
CA THR A 43 6.04 14.79 -18.43
C THR A 43 5.35 13.44 -18.65
N ASN A 44 5.78 12.41 -17.93
CA ASN A 44 5.12 11.11 -17.88
C ASN A 44 5.08 10.60 -16.43
N TYR A 45 3.88 10.56 -15.86
CA TYR A 45 3.66 10.15 -14.47
C TYR A 45 4.02 8.69 -14.23
N GLU A 46 3.68 7.81 -15.19
CA GLU A 46 3.93 6.38 -15.10
C GLU A 46 5.43 6.06 -15.13
N GLU A 47 6.17 6.65 -16.06
CA GLU A 47 7.62 6.47 -16.16
C GLU A 47 8.39 7.01 -14.94
N SER A 48 7.80 7.98 -14.23
CA SER A 48 8.39 8.57 -13.02
C SER A 48 8.29 7.62 -11.81
N MET A 49 7.44 6.59 -11.88
CA MET A 49 7.25 5.62 -10.80
C MET A 49 8.19 4.42 -10.95
N LYS A 50 8.97 4.16 -9.91
CA LYS A 50 9.88 3.01 -9.85
C LYS A 50 9.25 1.89 -9.05
N ARG A 51 9.13 0.70 -9.67
CA ARG A 51 8.76 -0.52 -8.95
C ARG A 51 9.84 -0.85 -7.93
N ILE A 52 9.44 -1.15 -6.69
CA ILE A 52 10.35 -1.59 -5.64
C ILE A 52 10.38 -3.11 -5.57
N ALA A 53 9.26 -3.72 -5.20
CA ALA A 53 9.16 -5.16 -5.02
C ALA A 53 7.70 -5.61 -5.07
N SER A 54 7.50 -6.88 -5.42
CA SER A 54 6.22 -7.58 -5.26
C SER A 54 6.34 -8.62 -4.16
N PHE A 55 5.26 -8.83 -3.41
CA PHE A 55 5.22 -9.78 -2.31
C PHE A 55 3.83 -10.45 -2.22
N SER A 56 3.82 -11.72 -1.82
CA SER A 56 2.60 -12.55 -1.75
C SER A 56 2.47 -13.29 -0.41
N SER A 57 3.36 -13.04 0.53
CA SER A 57 3.33 -13.57 1.89
C SER A 57 3.65 -12.48 2.92
N ILE A 58 3.33 -12.73 4.19
CA ILE A 58 3.66 -11.85 5.30
C ILE A 58 5.18 -11.73 5.48
N GLU A 59 5.91 -12.81 5.27
CA GLU A 59 7.37 -12.83 5.35
C GLU A 59 7.99 -11.98 4.25
N ASP A 60 7.53 -12.13 3.00
CA ASP A 60 7.98 -11.29 1.88
C ASP A 60 7.65 -9.81 2.11
N PHE A 61 6.45 -9.54 2.65
CA PHE A 61 6.06 -8.18 3.02
C PHE A 61 7.07 -7.57 4.01
N TRP A 62 7.39 -8.26 5.10
CA TRP A 62 8.34 -7.74 6.09
C TRP A 62 9.77 -7.68 5.56
N ALA A 63 10.18 -8.60 4.68
CA ALA A 63 11.47 -8.54 4.00
C ALA A 63 11.61 -7.27 3.14
N VAL A 64 10.52 -6.77 2.56
CA VAL A 64 10.49 -5.51 1.81
C VAL A 64 10.32 -4.31 2.74
N TYR A 65 9.24 -4.28 3.52
CA TYR A 65 8.78 -3.10 4.26
C TYR A 65 9.80 -2.64 5.31
N SER A 66 10.47 -3.56 6.00
CA SER A 66 11.49 -3.24 7.01
C SER A 66 12.72 -2.53 6.44
N HIS A 67 12.95 -2.61 5.13
CA HIS A 67 14.05 -1.96 4.42
C HIS A 67 13.64 -0.68 3.68
N LEU A 68 12.34 -0.34 3.67
CA LEU A 68 11.88 0.93 3.11
C LEU A 68 12.26 2.08 4.04
N ARG A 69 12.55 3.25 3.44
CA ARG A 69 12.69 4.47 4.24
C ARG A 69 11.33 4.82 4.84
N ARG A 70 11.32 5.21 6.10
CA ARG A 70 10.09 5.63 6.76
C ARG A 70 9.56 6.90 6.09
N PRO A 71 8.23 7.07 5.99
CA PRO A 71 7.63 8.28 5.43
C PRO A 71 8.16 9.61 5.99
N SER A 72 8.46 9.66 7.28
CA SER A 72 9.05 10.83 7.96
C SER A 72 10.43 11.23 7.43
N ASP A 73 11.15 10.28 6.82
CA ASP A 73 12.54 10.45 6.38
C ASP A 73 12.63 10.63 4.86
N LEU A 74 11.48 10.63 4.18
CA LEU A 74 11.41 10.85 2.75
C LEU A 74 11.59 12.34 2.41
N PRO A 75 12.22 12.64 1.26
CA PRO A 75 12.27 14.01 0.78
C PRO A 75 10.86 14.51 0.45
N ASN A 76 10.71 15.84 0.50
CA ASN A 76 9.45 16.47 0.14
C ASN A 76 9.08 16.12 -1.32
N ILE A 77 7.80 15.96 -1.59
CA ILE A 77 7.28 15.58 -2.91
C ILE A 77 7.73 14.18 -3.33
N SER A 78 7.61 13.26 -2.37
CA SER A 78 7.72 11.82 -2.58
C SER A 78 6.38 11.14 -2.44
N ASP A 79 6.23 10.01 -3.12
CA ASP A 79 5.05 9.18 -3.08
C ASP A 79 5.44 7.70 -2.91
N TYR A 80 4.78 7.02 -1.96
CA TYR A 80 4.72 5.56 -1.93
C TYR A 80 3.39 5.10 -2.47
N HIS A 81 3.41 4.05 -3.29
CA HIS A 81 2.21 3.39 -3.80
C HIS A 81 2.26 1.91 -3.42
N LEU A 82 1.14 1.39 -2.92
CA LEU A 82 0.92 -0.03 -2.71
C LEU A 82 -0.30 -0.45 -3.51
N PHE A 83 -0.13 -1.25 -4.56
CA PHE A 83 -1.24 -1.66 -5.43
C PHE A 83 -1.23 -3.17 -5.64
N LYS A 84 -2.41 -3.75 -5.90
CA LYS A 84 -2.53 -5.14 -6.30
C LYS A 84 -1.67 -5.41 -7.54
N HIS A 85 -1.06 -6.58 -7.59
CA HIS A 85 -0.30 -7.01 -8.75
C HIS A 85 -1.17 -6.98 -10.03
N GLY A 86 -0.65 -6.37 -11.09
CA GLY A 86 -1.39 -6.17 -12.35
C GLY A 86 -2.24 -4.90 -12.40
N VAL A 87 -2.39 -4.16 -11.29
CA VAL A 87 -3.08 -2.86 -11.27
C VAL A 87 -2.04 -1.75 -11.22
N ARG A 88 -2.02 -0.89 -12.24
CA ARG A 88 -1.11 0.24 -12.28
C ARG A 88 -1.64 1.38 -11.41
N PRO A 89 -0.79 2.10 -10.66
CA PRO A 89 -1.19 3.23 -9.82
C PRO A 89 -1.48 4.51 -10.63
N VAL A 90 -2.21 4.37 -11.73
CA VAL A 90 -2.59 5.44 -12.67
C VAL A 90 -4.09 5.35 -12.95
N TRP A 91 -4.72 6.45 -13.32
CA TRP A 91 -6.18 6.51 -13.53
C TRP A 91 -6.60 5.87 -14.87
N GLU A 92 -5.66 5.77 -15.82
CA GLU A 92 -5.80 5.14 -17.13
C GLU A 92 -5.85 3.61 -17.04
N ASP A 93 -5.51 3.03 -15.89
CA ASP A 93 -5.64 1.59 -15.67
C ASP A 93 -7.12 1.17 -15.73
N GLU A 94 -7.42 0.10 -16.46
CA GLU A 94 -8.79 -0.38 -16.67
C GLU A 94 -9.53 -0.66 -15.36
N VAL A 95 -8.79 -1.05 -14.32
CA VAL A 95 -9.34 -1.33 -12.99
C VAL A 95 -9.65 -0.03 -12.22
N ASN A 96 -8.94 1.05 -12.51
CA ASN A 96 -9.11 2.33 -11.82
C ASN A 96 -10.05 3.28 -12.57
N VAL A 97 -10.22 3.18 -13.89
CA VAL A 97 -10.90 4.22 -14.70
C VAL A 97 -12.32 4.58 -14.21
N ASN A 98 -13.08 3.61 -13.70
CA ASN A 98 -14.44 3.82 -13.16
C ASN A 98 -14.46 4.04 -11.64
N GLY A 99 -13.29 4.05 -11.03
CA GLY A 99 -13.04 4.10 -9.61
C GLY A 99 -12.93 5.50 -9.05
N GLY A 100 -12.44 5.56 -7.82
CA GLY A 100 -12.15 6.79 -7.14
C GLY A 100 -11.23 6.56 -5.96
N LYS A 101 -11.05 7.62 -5.17
CA LYS A 101 -10.20 7.57 -3.99
C LYS A 101 -10.79 8.33 -2.82
N TRP A 102 -10.64 7.73 -1.64
CA TRP A 102 -10.69 8.46 -0.38
C TRP A 102 -9.36 9.16 -0.14
N ILE A 103 -9.42 10.37 0.42
CA ILE A 103 -8.28 11.24 0.68
C ILE A 103 -8.37 11.71 2.13
N VAL A 104 -7.27 11.53 2.86
CA VAL A 104 -7.09 12.02 4.23
C VAL A 104 -5.84 12.89 4.27
N ARG A 105 -6.01 14.14 4.70
CA ARG A 105 -4.88 15.07 4.88
C ARG A 105 -4.38 14.96 6.32
N LEU A 106 -3.09 14.68 6.46
CA LEU A 106 -2.42 14.42 7.71
C LEU A 106 -1.52 15.61 8.07
N LYS A 107 -1.58 16.02 9.34
CA LYS A 107 -0.56 16.89 9.91
C LYS A 107 0.79 16.17 9.88
N LYS A 108 1.87 16.95 9.74
CA LYS A 108 3.24 16.43 9.79
C LYS A 108 3.50 15.61 11.05
N GLY A 109 4.34 14.59 10.90
CA GLY A 109 4.69 13.65 11.97
C GLY A 109 3.76 12.44 12.10
N LEU A 110 2.60 12.42 11.43
CA LEU A 110 1.63 11.31 11.51
C LEU A 110 1.77 10.28 10.39
N ALA A 111 2.42 10.64 9.29
CA ALA A 111 2.47 9.84 8.05
C ALA A 111 3.01 8.43 8.27
N SER A 112 4.13 8.25 8.99
CA SER A 112 4.74 6.93 9.20
C SER A 112 3.79 5.94 9.87
N ARG A 113 3.16 6.35 10.97
CA ARG A 113 2.22 5.50 11.73
C ARG A 113 0.99 5.13 10.89
N TYR A 114 0.37 6.13 10.27
CA TYR A 114 -0.87 5.90 9.53
C TYR A 114 -0.64 5.15 8.23
N TRP A 115 0.50 5.36 7.57
CA TRP A 115 0.85 4.56 6.40
C TRP A 115 1.04 3.09 6.76
N GLU A 116 1.80 2.78 7.81
CA GLU A 116 2.00 1.40 8.27
C GLU A 116 0.67 0.74 8.64
N SER A 117 -0.16 1.41 9.44
CA SER A 117 -1.46 0.89 9.86
C SER A 117 -2.39 0.62 8.67
N LEU A 118 -2.40 1.52 7.69
CA LEU A 118 -3.20 1.35 6.48
C LEU A 118 -2.71 0.18 5.64
N VAL A 119 -1.40 0.10 5.38
CA VAL A 119 -0.79 -0.98 4.60
C VAL A 119 -1.10 -2.34 5.23
N LEU A 120 -0.93 -2.47 6.54
CA LEU A 120 -1.23 -3.70 7.27
C LEU A 120 -2.71 -4.09 7.16
N ALA A 121 -3.63 -3.13 7.24
CA ALA A 121 -5.06 -3.41 7.07
C ALA A 121 -5.45 -3.80 5.65
N ILE A 122 -4.77 -3.23 4.64
CA ILE A 122 -5.00 -3.58 3.24
C ILE A 122 -4.51 -5.00 2.96
N ILE A 123 -3.25 -5.33 3.30
CA ILE A 123 -2.70 -6.66 3.02
C ILE A 123 -3.34 -7.73 3.91
N GLY A 124 -3.81 -7.35 5.10
CA GLY A 124 -4.56 -8.21 6.03
C GLY A 124 -6.05 -8.32 5.72
N ASP A 125 -6.50 -7.82 4.56
CA ASP A 125 -7.87 -7.98 4.04
C ASP A 125 -8.98 -7.45 4.99
N GLN A 126 -8.70 -6.37 5.73
CA GLN A 126 -9.60 -5.87 6.79
C GLN A 126 -10.77 -5.01 6.29
N PHE A 127 -10.82 -4.68 5.00
CA PHE A 127 -11.83 -3.79 4.46
C PHE A 127 -13.18 -4.48 4.23
N ASP A 128 -13.21 -5.80 4.06
CA ASP A 128 -14.44 -6.59 3.88
C ASP A 128 -15.34 -6.02 2.75
N VAL A 129 -14.73 -5.58 1.65
CA VAL A 129 -15.40 -5.02 0.47
C VAL A 129 -15.13 -5.86 -0.78
N ASN A 130 -14.86 -7.15 -0.58
CA ASN A 130 -14.40 -8.07 -1.61
C ASN A 130 -13.16 -7.48 -2.33
N ASP A 131 -13.16 -7.55 -3.67
CA ASP A 131 -12.04 -7.15 -4.50
C ASP A 131 -11.98 -5.65 -4.82
N GLU A 132 -12.76 -4.80 -4.13
CA GLU A 132 -12.89 -3.37 -4.47
C GLU A 132 -11.63 -2.54 -4.25
N ILE A 133 -10.75 -2.91 -3.32
CA ILE A 133 -9.51 -2.15 -3.06
C ILE A 133 -8.53 -2.37 -4.21
N CYS A 134 -8.14 -1.29 -4.89
CA CYS A 134 -7.08 -1.30 -5.89
C CYS A 134 -5.70 -1.16 -5.23
N GLY A 135 -5.61 -0.23 -4.27
CA GLY A 135 -4.36 0.13 -3.63
C GLY A 135 -4.45 1.37 -2.75
N ALA A 136 -3.30 1.84 -2.29
CA ALA A 136 -3.17 3.05 -1.50
C ALA A 136 -1.93 3.86 -1.92
N VAL A 137 -2.01 5.17 -1.66
CA VAL A 137 -0.95 6.13 -1.95
C VAL A 137 -0.67 6.95 -0.70
N LEU A 138 0.60 7.12 -0.37
CA LEU A 138 1.08 8.10 0.58
C LEU A 138 1.86 9.18 -0.16
N SER A 139 1.46 10.42 0.00
CA SER A 139 2.07 11.60 -0.62
C SER A 139 2.67 12.52 0.43
N ILE A 140 3.99 12.65 0.43
CA ILE A 140 4.73 13.58 1.29
C ILE A 140 4.74 14.96 0.62
N ARG A 141 4.19 15.98 1.27
CA ARG A 141 4.14 17.36 0.74
C ARG A 141 4.59 18.37 1.80
N GLY A 142 4.79 19.63 1.43
CA GLY A 142 5.38 20.63 2.33
C GLY A 142 4.54 20.86 3.59
N SER A 143 3.25 21.17 3.42
CA SER A 143 2.39 21.57 4.54
C SER A 143 1.72 20.39 5.25
N ASN A 144 1.22 19.41 4.50
CA ASN A 144 0.51 18.24 5.01
C ASN A 144 0.89 17.02 4.20
N ASP A 145 0.94 15.86 4.84
CA ASP A 145 1.03 14.59 4.12
C ASP A 145 -0.38 14.13 3.73
N ILE A 146 -0.50 13.31 2.71
CA ILE A 146 -1.81 12.88 2.20
C ILE A 146 -1.78 11.37 2.06
N VAL A 147 -2.75 10.70 2.66
CA VAL A 147 -3.01 9.28 2.43
C VAL A 147 -4.24 9.15 1.55
N SER A 148 -4.18 8.26 0.57
CA SER A 148 -5.33 7.95 -0.29
C SER A 148 -5.53 6.44 -0.43
N VAL A 149 -6.79 6.00 -0.48
CA VAL A 149 -7.18 4.61 -0.76
C VAL A 149 -8.03 4.60 -2.01
N TRP A 150 -7.64 3.78 -2.98
CA TRP A 150 -8.25 3.70 -4.31
C TRP A 150 -9.15 2.48 -4.40
N ASN A 151 -10.32 2.63 -5.00
CA ASN A 151 -11.27 1.54 -5.23
C ASN A 151 -11.85 1.54 -6.64
N LYS A 152 -12.30 0.36 -7.08
CA LYS A 152 -12.71 0.07 -8.47
C LYS A 152 -13.97 0.81 -8.91
N THR A 153 -14.92 1.01 -8.00
CA THR A 153 -16.26 1.45 -8.37
C THR A 153 -16.67 2.71 -7.62
N SER A 154 -16.59 3.87 -8.28
CA SER A 154 -16.98 5.14 -7.66
C SER A 154 -18.49 5.30 -7.47
N SER A 155 -19.32 4.63 -8.27
CA SER A 155 -20.77 4.74 -8.23
C SER A 155 -21.42 3.98 -7.07
N ASN A 156 -20.70 3.09 -6.39
CA ASN A 156 -21.25 2.29 -5.29
C ASN A 156 -21.08 2.99 -3.94
N GLY A 157 -22.02 3.88 -3.62
CA GLY A 157 -21.99 4.67 -2.39
C GLY A 157 -21.90 3.83 -1.10
N ARG A 158 -22.54 2.65 -1.04
CA ARG A 158 -22.50 1.78 0.14
C ARG A 158 -21.09 1.21 0.38
N ILE A 159 -20.44 0.74 -0.68
CA ILE A 159 -19.06 0.26 -0.62
C ILE A 159 -18.13 1.40 -0.25
N ASN A 160 -18.27 2.56 -0.90
CA ASN A 160 -17.42 3.72 -0.63
C ASN A 160 -17.50 4.15 0.84
N LEU A 161 -18.71 4.19 1.42
CA LEU A 161 -18.89 4.50 2.84
C LEU A 161 -18.27 3.43 3.76
N LYS A 162 -18.38 2.14 3.40
CA LYS A 162 -17.71 1.07 4.16
C LYS A 162 -16.19 1.22 4.14
N ILE A 163 -15.60 1.55 2.99
CA ILE A 163 -14.17 1.83 2.86
C ILE A 163 -13.76 2.99 3.77
N ARG A 164 -14.52 4.10 3.76
CA ARG A 164 -14.30 5.25 4.64
C ARG A 164 -14.28 4.85 6.11
N ASP A 165 -15.30 4.10 6.53
CA ASP A 165 -15.48 3.72 7.94
C ASP A 165 -14.37 2.78 8.41
N THR A 166 -13.92 1.86 7.55
CA THR A 166 -12.75 1.04 7.81
C THR A 166 -11.49 1.89 7.94
N ILE A 167 -11.24 2.86 7.04
CA ILE A 167 -10.08 3.77 7.16
C ILE A 167 -10.12 4.51 8.51
N LYS A 168 -11.25 5.11 8.89
CA LYS A 168 -11.40 5.81 10.18
C LYS A 168 -11.08 4.88 11.35
N LYS A 169 -11.64 3.66 11.34
CA LYS A 169 -11.44 2.65 12.38
C LYS A 169 -9.98 2.19 12.48
N THR A 170 -9.38 1.75 11.38
CA THR A 170 -8.02 1.20 11.35
C THR A 170 -6.99 2.24 11.75
N LEU A 171 -7.15 3.48 11.31
CA LEU A 171 -6.21 4.56 11.62
C LEU A 171 -6.50 5.22 12.96
N GLY A 172 -7.59 4.86 13.65
CA GLY A 172 -8.01 5.52 14.89
C GLY A 172 -8.20 7.03 14.70
N LEU A 173 -8.77 7.43 13.56
CA LEU A 173 -8.98 8.85 13.26
C LEU A 173 -10.06 9.42 14.18
N PRO A 174 -9.88 10.66 14.68
CA PRO A 174 -10.95 11.40 15.32
C PRO A 174 -12.23 11.43 14.48
N GLN A 175 -13.39 11.39 15.12
CA GLN A 175 -14.68 11.28 14.43
C GLN A 175 -14.93 12.45 13.47
N ASP A 176 -14.44 13.64 13.83
CA ASP A 176 -14.50 14.90 13.07
C ASP A 176 -13.42 15.03 11.99
N THR A 177 -12.60 13.99 11.78
CA THR A 177 -11.61 13.99 10.71
C THR A 177 -12.32 14.08 9.36
N ILE A 178 -12.06 15.18 8.66
CA ILE A 178 -12.54 15.40 7.31
C ILE A 178 -11.89 14.41 6.37
N MET A 179 -12.72 13.71 5.60
CA MET A 179 -12.30 12.83 4.51
C MET A 179 -12.94 13.30 3.22
N GLU A 180 -12.17 13.29 2.15
CA GLU A 180 -12.59 13.72 0.83
C GLU A 180 -12.69 12.50 -0.09
N TYR A 181 -13.74 12.39 -0.90
CA TYR A 181 -13.82 11.41 -1.97
C TYR A 181 -13.72 12.09 -3.33
N LYS A 182 -13.03 11.46 -4.29
CA LYS A 182 -12.99 11.93 -5.67
C LYS A 182 -13.00 10.77 -6.65
N SER A 183 -13.93 10.80 -7.61
CA SER A 183 -13.88 9.87 -8.75
C SER A 183 -12.66 10.19 -9.62
N HIS A 184 -12.11 9.17 -10.28
CA HIS A 184 -10.98 9.39 -11.20
C HIS A 184 -11.41 10.18 -12.44
N ASN A 185 -12.64 10.00 -12.91
CA ASN A 185 -13.21 10.79 -14.00
C ASN A 185 -13.34 12.29 -13.68
N ASP A 186 -13.72 12.65 -12.45
CA ASP A 186 -13.76 14.07 -12.04
C ASP A 186 -12.35 14.62 -11.86
N ALA A 187 -11.41 13.80 -11.36
CA ALA A 187 -10.01 14.20 -11.26
C ALA A 187 -9.41 14.56 -12.63
N LEU A 188 -9.85 13.85 -13.67
CA LEU A 188 -9.43 14.09 -15.04
C LEU A 188 -10.00 15.36 -15.64
N ARG A 189 -11.31 15.54 -15.50
CA ARG A 189 -12.00 16.73 -15.97
C ARG A 189 -11.41 18.00 -15.35
N ASP A 190 -11.04 17.92 -14.08
CA ASP A 190 -10.44 19.04 -13.34
C ASP A 190 -8.94 19.20 -13.56
N ASN A 191 -8.30 18.24 -14.25
CA ASN A 191 -6.85 18.07 -14.27
C ASN A 191 -6.21 18.17 -12.87
N SER A 192 -6.91 17.62 -11.86
CA SER A 192 -6.53 17.73 -10.47
C SER A 192 -7.00 16.59 -9.59
N SER A 193 -6.04 16.04 -8.84
CA SER A 193 -6.27 14.99 -7.85
C SER A 193 -6.95 15.42 -6.55
N PHE A 194 -6.94 16.72 -6.21
CA PHE A 194 -7.23 17.20 -4.85
C PHE A 194 -8.11 18.46 -4.77
N HIS A 195 -8.54 19.02 -5.89
CA HIS A 195 -9.52 20.12 -5.92
C HIS A 195 -10.93 19.57 -6.18
N ASN A 196 -11.99 20.32 -5.83
CA ASN A 196 -13.40 19.97 -6.05
C ASN A 196 -13.75 18.54 -5.60
N THR A 197 -13.31 18.17 -4.41
CA THR A 197 -13.60 16.86 -3.81
C THR A 197 -14.92 16.88 -3.05
N ASP A 198 -15.59 15.75 -2.99
CA ASP A 198 -16.77 15.58 -2.14
C ASP A 198 -16.32 15.48 -0.68
N VAL A 199 -16.75 16.43 0.14
CA VAL A 199 -16.32 16.54 1.54
C VAL A 199 -17.26 15.76 2.45
N PHE A 200 -16.72 14.78 3.17
CA PHE A 200 -17.42 14.01 4.18
C PHE A 200 -16.86 14.36 5.56
N ARG A 201 -17.75 14.78 6.46
CA ARG A 201 -17.46 15.02 7.88
C ARG A 201 -17.80 13.75 8.66
#